data_AF-A0A969GL12-F1
#
_entry.id   AF-A0A969GL12-F1
#
_cell.length_a   1.000
_cell.length_b   1.000
_cell.length_c   1.000
_cell.angle_alpha   90.00
_cell.angle_beta   90.00
_cell.angle_gamma   90.00
#
_symmetry.space_group_name_H-M   'P 1'
#
loop_
_entity.id
_entity.type
_entity.pdbx_description
1 polymer ?
#
loop_
_entity_poly.entity_id
_entity_poly.type
_entity_poly.pdbx_seq_one_letter_code
_entity_poly.pdbx_strand_id
1 'polypeptide(L)'
;MYRESLEVNRDLGAKWAIAYLFEDIGVLAAMEGQSEQALQLCGAATRLREEIGSPRSPAEADKLLNNISLAVAQLSPEEVDATEERGHEMSLDAAIAYALEVAHL
;
A
#
# COMPACT_ATOMS: atom_id res chain seq x y z
N MET A 1 -0.80 -15.80 5.48
CA MET A 1 -2.13 -15.14 5.50
C MET A 1 -2.25 -14.07 4.42
N TYR A 2 -1.38 -13.04 4.37
CA TYR A 2 -1.47 -12.02 3.32
C TYR A 2 -1.23 -12.59 1.91
N ARG A 3 -0.32 -13.54 1.76
CA ARG A 3 -0.09 -14.26 0.50
C ARG A 3 -1.34 -14.93 -0.02
N GLU A 4 -1.95 -15.82 0.77
CA GLU A 4 -3.15 -16.52 0.33
C GLU A 4 -4.30 -15.53 0.06
N SER A 5 -4.43 -14.48 0.87
CA SER A 5 -5.44 -13.44 0.67
C SER A 5 -5.22 -12.66 -0.64
N LEU A 6 -3.99 -12.27 -0.95
CA LEU A 6 -3.65 -11.58 -2.20
C LEU A 6 -3.91 -12.46 -3.42
N GLU A 7 -3.49 -13.73 -3.37
CA GLU A 7 -3.70 -14.69 -4.46
C GLU A 7 -5.19 -14.95 -4.71
N VAL A 8 -5.96 -15.21 -3.65
CA VAL A 8 -7.41 -15.43 -3.76
C VAL A 8 -8.12 -14.18 -4.29
N ASN A 9 -7.83 -12.99 -3.76
CA ASN A 9 -8.49 -11.78 -4.22
C ASN A 9 -8.07 -11.38 -5.64
N ARG A 10 -6.84 -11.70 -6.05
CA ARG A 10 -6.39 -11.56 -7.45
C ARG A 10 -7.21 -12.46 -8.37
N ASP A 11 -7.35 -13.74 -8.03
CA ASP A 11 -8.07 -14.72 -8.85
C ASP A 11 -9.58 -14.40 -8.93
N LEU A 12 -10.14 -13.81 -7.87
CA LEU A 12 -11.52 -13.31 -7.83
C LEU A 12 -11.71 -11.93 -8.50
N GLY A 13 -10.63 -11.24 -8.89
CA GLY A 13 -10.68 -9.87 -9.41
C GLY A 13 -11.15 -8.83 -8.38
N ALA A 14 -11.05 -9.14 -7.09
CA ALA A 14 -11.52 -8.31 -5.98
C ALA A 14 -10.53 -7.16 -5.67
N LYS A 15 -10.35 -6.26 -6.64
CA LYS A 15 -9.39 -5.14 -6.58
C LYS A 15 -9.56 -4.23 -5.37
N TRP A 16 -10.81 -4.01 -4.93
CA TRP A 16 -11.08 -3.26 -3.70
C TRP A 16 -10.43 -3.91 -2.47
N ALA A 17 -10.54 -5.23 -2.33
CA ALA A 17 -9.91 -5.96 -1.23
C ALA A 17 -8.38 -5.92 -1.34
N ILE A 18 -7.83 -6.02 -2.55
CA ILE A 18 -6.38 -5.91 -2.77
C ILE A 18 -5.84 -4.54 -2.33
N ALA A 19 -6.56 -3.45 -2.60
CA ALA A 19 -6.17 -2.11 -2.15
C ALA A 19 -6.08 -2.03 -0.62
N TYR A 20 -7.02 -2.65 0.10
CA TYR A 20 -6.95 -2.77 1.56
C TYR A 20 -5.77 -3.62 2.02
N LEU A 21 -5.47 -4.73 1.35
CA LEU A 21 -4.32 -5.57 1.70
C LEU A 21 -3.00 -4.81 1.52
N PHE A 22 -2.86 -3.99 0.48
CA PHE A 22 -1.69 -3.11 0.33
C PHE A 22 -1.56 -2.11 1.47
N GLU A 23 -2.67 -1.48 1.90
CA GLU A 23 -2.67 -0.57 3.06
C GLU A 23 -2.29 -1.29 4.35
N ASP A 24 -2.87 -2.45 4.61
CA ASP A 24 -2.58 -3.23 5.82
C ASP A 24 -1.11 -3.67 5.86
N ILE A 25 -0.56 -4.16 4.76
CA ILE A 25 0.85 -4.54 4.66
C ILE A 25 1.75 -3.30 4.79
N GLY A 26 1.37 -2.17 4.20
CA GLY A 26 2.10 -0.91 4.33
C GLY A 26 2.13 -0.40 5.77
N VAL A 27 1.03 -0.53 6.51
CA VAL A 27 0.98 -0.21 7.94
C VAL A 27 1.91 -1.13 8.75
N LEU A 28 1.95 -2.43 8.44
CA LEU A 28 2.89 -3.34 9.10
C LEU A 28 4.35 -2.98 8.80
N ALA A 29 4.67 -2.70 7.53
CA ALA A 29 6.00 -2.24 7.13
C ALA A 29 6.41 -0.95 7.88
N ALA A 30 5.48 0.00 8.05
CA ALA A 30 5.73 1.21 8.83
C ALA A 30 6.06 0.90 10.31
N MET A 31 5.36 -0.05 10.92
CA MET A 31 5.61 -0.49 12.29
C MET A 31 6.96 -1.20 12.45
N GLU A 32 7.47 -1.83 11.40
CA GLU A 32 8.77 -2.50 11.34
C GLU A 32 9.93 -1.55 10.96
N GLY A 33 9.64 -0.27 10.72
CA GLY A 33 10.64 0.74 10.32
C GLY A 33 11.04 0.66 8.84
N GLN A 34 10.27 -0.07 8.03
CA GLN A 34 10.46 -0.19 6.58
C GLN A 34 9.74 0.97 5.88
N SER A 35 10.19 2.19 6.13
CA SER A 35 9.49 3.42 5.74
C SER A 35 9.27 3.55 4.23
N GLU A 36 10.26 3.20 3.41
CA GLU A 36 10.10 3.27 1.95
C GLU A 36 9.07 2.27 1.43
N GLN A 37 9.12 1.04 1.94
CA GLN A 37 8.20 -0.03 1.55
C GLN A 37 6.75 0.32 1.91
N ALA A 38 6.55 0.90 3.11
CA ALA A 38 5.25 1.35 3.56
C ALA A 38 4.62 2.36 2.59
N LEU A 39 5.37 3.39 2.20
CA LEU A 39 4.87 4.44 1.31
C LEU A 39 4.66 3.95 -0.13
N GLN A 40 5.52 3.07 -0.65
CA GLN A 40 5.28 2.45 -1.96
C GLN A 40 3.98 1.63 -1.98
N LEU A 41 3.69 0.87 -0.91
CA LEU A 41 2.44 0.13 -0.81
C LEU A 41 1.22 1.05 -0.69
N CYS A 42 1.34 2.18 0.02
CA CYS A 42 0.28 3.20 0.05
C CYS A 42 0.05 3.83 -1.34
N GLY A 43 1.10 4.14 -2.08
CA GLY A 43 1.03 4.62 -3.47
C GLY A 43 0.32 3.63 -4.40
N ALA A 44 0.71 2.35 -4.33
CA ALA A 44 0.08 1.29 -5.12
C ALA A 44 -1.41 1.11 -4.78
N ALA A 45 -1.76 1.18 -3.49
CA ALA A 45 -3.15 1.14 -3.05
C ALA A 45 -3.96 2.33 -3.58
N THR A 46 -3.37 3.53 -3.59
CA THR A 46 -4.00 4.74 -4.15
C THR A 46 -4.26 4.59 -5.65
N ARG A 47 -3.26 4.16 -6.43
CA ARG A 47 -3.43 3.89 -7.87
C ARG A 47 -4.54 2.89 -8.15
N LEU A 48 -4.63 1.83 -7.36
CA LEU A 48 -5.64 0.79 -7.54
C LEU A 48 -7.04 1.31 -7.22
N ARG A 49 -7.18 2.15 -6.17
CA ARG A 49 -8.45 2.80 -5.80
C ARG A 49 -8.94 3.76 -6.86
N GLU A 50 -8.04 4.54 -7.46
CA GLU A 50 -8.35 5.41 -8.59
C GLU A 50 -8.86 4.62 -9.80
N GLU A 51 -8.23 3.48 -10.10
CA GLU A 51 -8.63 2.61 -11.20
C GLU A 51 -10.07 2.12 -11.09
N ILE A 52 -10.47 1.74 -9.87
CA ILE A 52 -11.79 1.16 -9.61
C ILE A 52 -12.83 2.22 -9.21
N GLY A 53 -12.46 3.52 -9.21
CA GLY A 53 -13.36 4.60 -8.81
C GLY A 53 -13.82 4.50 -7.35
N SER A 54 -12.97 3.98 -6.46
CA SER A 54 -13.28 3.77 -5.04
C SER A 54 -12.32 4.55 -4.14
N PRO A 55 -12.46 5.89 -4.08
CA PRO A 55 -11.62 6.72 -3.22
C PRO A 55 -11.87 6.37 -1.75
N ARG A 56 -10.84 6.56 -0.93
CA ARG A 56 -10.98 6.49 0.53
C ARG A 56 -11.94 7.57 1.01
N SER A 57 -12.78 7.25 1.98
CA SER A 57 -13.47 8.27 2.76
C SER A 57 -12.45 9.10 3.56
N PRO A 58 -12.79 10.34 3.97
CA PRO A 58 -11.91 11.15 4.80
C PRO A 58 -11.43 10.42 6.07
N ALA A 59 -12.31 9.68 6.73
CA ALA A 59 -11.98 8.92 7.93
C ALA A 59 -10.98 7.78 7.67
N GLU A 60 -11.09 7.09 6.52
CA GLU A 60 -10.14 6.05 6.12
C GLU A 60 -8.77 6.65 5.77
N ALA A 61 -8.75 7.78 5.07
CA ALA A 61 -7.53 8.51 4.75
C ALA A 61 -6.81 8.99 6.02
N ASP A 62 -7.53 9.61 6.96
CA ASP A 62 -6.99 10.07 8.23
C ASP A 62 -6.43 8.90 9.05
N LYS A 63 -7.15 7.78 9.08
CA LYS A 63 -6.70 6.56 9.77
C LYS A 63 -5.41 6.02 9.16
N LEU A 64 -5.34 5.94 7.83
CA LEU A 64 -4.13 5.46 7.14
C LEU A 64 -2.94 6.38 7.44
N LEU A 65 -3.11 7.69 7.29
CA LEU A 65 -2.06 8.68 7.56
C LEU A 65 -1.53 8.58 9.00
N ASN A 66 -2.43 8.43 9.98
CA ASN A 66 -2.03 8.24 11.38
C ASN A 66 -1.22 6.95 11.57
N ASN A 67 -1.63 5.85 10.93
CA ASN A 67 -0.94 4.56 11.03
C ASN A 67 0.46 4.56 10.39
N ILE A 68 0.67 5.31 9.30
CA ILE A 68 1.97 5.41 8.62
C ILE A 68 2.79 6.63 9.05
N SER A 69 2.32 7.41 10.02
CA SER A 69 2.95 8.67 10.45
C SER A 69 4.43 8.53 10.83
N LEU A 70 4.82 7.39 11.43
CA LEU A 70 6.21 7.09 11.76
C LEU A 70 7.09 6.83 10.52
N ALA A 71 6.53 6.25 9.46
CA ALA A 71 7.25 6.06 8.20
C ALA A 71 7.50 7.41 7.52
N VAL A 72 6.45 8.25 7.45
CA VAL A 72 6.54 9.62 6.89
C VAL A 72 7.55 10.47 7.65
N ALA A 73 7.56 10.42 8.99
CA ALA A 73 8.46 11.23 9.81
C ALA A 73 9.96 10.86 9.68
N GLN A 74 10.28 9.69 9.11
CA GLN A 74 11.66 9.22 8.93
C GLN A 74 12.27 9.62 7.58
N LEU A 75 11.48 10.19 6.67
CA LEU A 75 11.89 10.57 5.32
C LEU A 75 11.73 12.08 5.12
N SER A 76 12.48 12.64 4.17
CA SER A 76 12.23 14.02 3.72
C SER A 76 10.92 14.10 2.92
N PRO A 77 10.32 15.29 2.78
CA PRO A 77 9.14 15.46 1.94
C PRO A 77 9.37 14.97 0.49
N GLU A 78 10.55 15.23 -0.07
CA GLU A 78 10.89 14.77 -1.42
C GLU A 78 11.01 13.24 -1.52
N GLU A 79 11.53 12.60 -0.47
CA GLU A 79 11.61 11.13 -0.38
C GLU A 79 10.22 10.50 -0.22
N VAL A 80 9.32 11.14 0.54
CA VAL A 80 7.92 10.72 0.66
C VAL A 80 7.25 10.76 -0.70
N ASP A 81 7.26 11.91 -1.36
CA ASP A 81 6.62 12.10 -2.68
C ASP A 81 7.17 11.11 -3.71
N ALA A 82 8.50 10.98 -3.81
CA ALA A 82 9.14 10.07 -4.75
C ALA A 82 8.80 8.60 -4.47
N THR A 83 8.62 8.23 -3.21
CA THR A 83 8.35 6.84 -2.81
C THR A 83 6.89 6.47 -3.02
N GLU A 84 5.97 7.37 -2.71
CA GLU A 84 4.55 7.19 -3.04
C GLU A 84 4.35 7.10 -4.55
N GLU A 85 5.00 7.97 -5.34
CA GLU A 85 4.91 7.94 -6.81
C GLU A 85 5.44 6.63 -7.39
N ARG A 86 6.59 6.13 -6.90
CA ARG A 86 7.13 4.81 -7.31
C ARG A 86 6.11 3.69 -7.10
N GLY A 87 5.36 3.74 -6.01
CA GLY A 87 4.28 2.80 -5.72
C GLY A 87 3.08 2.98 -6.65
N HIS A 88 2.69 4.22 -6.89
CA HIS A 88 1.57 4.59 -7.76
C HIS A 88 1.78 4.16 -9.22
N GLU A 89 3.02 4.24 -9.72
CA GLU A 89 3.38 3.81 -11.07
C GLU A 89 3.35 2.28 -11.27
N MET A 90 3.26 1.49 -10.19
CA MET A 90 3.24 0.03 -10.30
C MET A 90 1.96 -0.47 -10.99
N SER A 91 2.14 -1.44 -11.89
CA SER A 91 1.01 -2.28 -12.31
C SER A 91 0.48 -3.11 -11.15
N LEU A 92 -0.78 -3.56 -11.22
CA LEU A 92 -1.37 -4.42 -10.19
C LEU A 92 -0.52 -5.66 -9.91
N ASP A 93 -0.02 -6.34 -10.94
CA ASP A 93 0.79 -7.55 -10.77
C ASP A 93 2.15 -7.23 -10.12
N ALA A 94 2.77 -6.11 -10.49
CA ALA A 94 4.02 -5.65 -9.87
C ALA A 94 3.81 -5.29 -8.39
N ALA A 95 2.72 -4.59 -8.06
CA ALA A 95 2.38 -4.25 -6.68
C ALA A 95 2.06 -5.49 -5.83
N ILE A 96 1.39 -6.51 -6.39
CA ILE A 96 1.15 -7.78 -5.70
C ILE A 96 2.48 -8.48 -5.41
N ALA A 97 3.36 -8.60 -6.41
CA ALA A 97 4.69 -9.21 -6.21
C ALA A 97 5.49 -8.46 -5.14
N TYR A 98 5.48 -7.13 -5.20
CA TYR A 98 6.14 -6.29 -4.21
C TYR A 98 5.59 -6.48 -2.79
N ALA A 99 4.25 -6.50 -2.64
CA ALA A 99 3.61 -6.73 -1.35
C ALA A 99 3.96 -8.09 -0.73
N LEU A 100 4.14 -9.13 -1.56
CA LEU A 100 4.57 -10.46 -1.10
C LEU A 100 6.02 -10.44 -0.59
N GLU A 101 6.91 -9.71 -1.26
CA GLU A 101 8.30 -9.53 -0.83
C GLU A 101 8.38 -8.76 0.50
N VAL A 102 7.64 -7.65 0.62
CA VAL A 102 7.60 -6.83 1.84
C VAL A 102 7.06 -7.60 3.04
N ALA A 103 5.99 -8.39 2.85
CA ALA A 103 5.41 -9.18 3.93
C ALA A 103 6.28 -10.37 4.39
N HIS A 104 7.47 -10.57 3.79
CA HIS A 104 8.33 -11.75 4.00
C HIS A 104 7.59 -13.09 3.78
N LEU A 105 6.65 -13.11 2.83
CA LEU A 105 5.82 -14.28 2.54
C LEU A 105 6.27 -15.04 1.30
#